data_AF-A0A9P9YQ95-F1
#
_entry.id   AF-A0A9P9YQ95-F1
#
_cell.length_a   1.000
_cell.length_b   1.000
_cell.length_c   1.000
_cell.angle_alpha   90.00
_cell.angle_beta   90.00
_cell.angle_gamma   90.00
#
_symmetry.space_group_name_H-M   'P 1'
#
loop_
_entity.id
_entity.type
_entity.pdbx_description
1 polymer ?
#
loop_
_entity_poly.entity_id
_entity_poly.type
_entity_poly.pdbx_seq_one_letter_code
_entity_poly.pdbx_strand_id
1 'polypeptide(L)'
;MAGAPNWLHVDTEDESPRPQLTTLSSCMALSDVQCDGYVRLLAADISLDDAAEEPSATLKVFRGLKLKQEQPLPGIPTAIESLVHRRVGTQDAG
;
A
#
# COMPACT_ATOMS: atom_id res chain seq x y z
N MET A 1 8.06 -36.35 -5.49
CA MET A 1 8.39 -35.28 -6.45
C MET A 1 7.55 -34.07 -6.10
N ALA A 2 8.16 -33.00 -5.58
CA ALA A 2 7.46 -31.73 -5.49
C ALA A 2 7.27 -31.20 -6.91
N GLY A 3 6.02 -30.93 -7.31
CA GLY A 3 5.71 -30.38 -8.62
C GLY A 3 6.37 -29.01 -8.82
N ALA A 4 6.67 -28.67 -10.07
CA ALA A 4 7.20 -27.35 -10.39
C ALA A 4 6.26 -26.24 -9.86
N PRO A 5 6.80 -25.13 -9.33
CA PRO A 5 5.97 -24.05 -8.82
C PRO A 5 5.18 -23.40 -9.96
N ASN A 6 3.88 -23.20 -9.75
CA ASN A 6 2.97 -22.54 -10.70
C ASN A 6 3.09 -21.01 -10.68
N TRP A 7 4.18 -20.47 -10.13
CA TRP A 7 4.38 -19.04 -9.92
C TRP A 7 5.24 -18.46 -11.05
N LEU A 8 4.76 -17.38 -11.65
CA LEU A 8 5.58 -16.54 -12.52
C LEU A 8 6.33 -15.56 -11.63
N HIS A 9 7.66 -15.63 -11.65
CA HIS A 9 8.50 -14.68 -10.93
C HIS A 9 8.51 -13.35 -11.69
N VAL A 10 8.12 -12.27 -11.02
CA VAL A 10 8.25 -10.92 -11.56
C VAL A 10 9.63 -10.42 -11.16
N ASP A 11 10.61 -10.56 -12.06
CA ASP A 11 11.95 -10.05 -11.81
C ASP A 11 11.95 -8.54 -11.66
N THR A 12 12.55 -8.10 -10.56
CA THR A 12 12.93 -6.70 -10.33
C THR A 12 14.43 -6.65 -10.55
N GLU A 13 14.90 -6.07 -11.65
CA GLU A 13 16.33 -5.96 -11.97
C GLU A 13 17.13 -5.48 -10.73
N ASP A 14 18.23 -6.16 -10.41
CA ASP A 14 19.10 -5.98 -9.23
C ASP A 14 19.91 -4.66 -9.23
N GLU A 15 19.35 -3.56 -9.74
CA GLU A 15 19.90 -2.21 -9.55
C GLU A 15 19.31 -1.60 -8.28
N SER A 16 20.10 -1.65 -7.21
CA SER A 16 20.05 -0.88 -5.94
C SER A 16 18.94 0.16 -5.66
N PRO A 17 18.58 0.38 -4.37
CA PRO A 17 18.17 -0.61 -3.38
C PRO A 17 16.68 -0.94 -3.55
N ARG A 18 16.29 -2.20 -3.32
CA ARG A 18 14.88 -2.59 -3.25
C ARG A 18 14.20 -1.72 -2.18
N PRO A 19 13.02 -1.12 -2.44
CA PRO A 19 12.33 -0.37 -1.40
C PRO A 19 12.02 -1.33 -0.25
N GLN A 20 12.79 -1.19 0.84
CA GLN A 20 12.58 -1.97 2.04
C GLN A 20 11.31 -1.42 2.69
N LEU A 21 10.26 -2.24 2.68
CA LEU A 21 8.97 -1.90 3.24
C LEU A 21 8.81 -2.69 4.53
N THR A 22 8.90 -1.99 5.66
CA THR A 22 8.67 -2.56 6.98
C THR A 22 7.19 -2.38 7.29
N THR A 23 6.39 -3.42 7.06
CA THR A 23 4.93 -3.31 7.18
C THR A 23 4.28 -4.60 7.67
N LEU A 24 3.01 -4.50 8.03
CA LEU A 24 2.12 -5.62 8.32
C LEU A 24 1.09 -5.76 7.19
N SER A 25 0.58 -6.97 6.96
CA SER A 25 -0.44 -7.20 5.93
C SER A 25 -1.71 -6.37 6.14
N SER A 26 -2.07 -6.05 7.39
CA SER A 26 -3.19 -5.17 7.71
C SER A 26 -2.95 -3.72 7.28
N CYS A 27 -1.70 -3.29 7.22
CA CYS A 27 -1.27 -1.95 6.83
C CYS A 27 -1.03 -1.81 5.33
N MET A 28 -1.56 -2.75 4.53
CA MET A 28 -1.53 -2.72 3.08
C MET A 28 -2.94 -2.76 2.49
N ALA A 29 -3.16 -2.03 1.41
CA ALA A 29 -4.37 -2.11 0.61
C ALA A 29 -4.07 -1.98 -0.87
N LEU A 30 -4.90 -2.61 -1.71
CA LEU A 30 -4.90 -2.45 -3.16
C LEU A 30 -6.11 -1.62 -3.56
N SER A 31 -5.90 -0.50 -4.25
CA SER A 31 -7.01 0.38 -4.67
C SER A 31 -6.66 1.19 -5.92
N ASP A 32 -7.66 1.46 -6.75
CA ASP A 32 -7.58 2.49 -7.80
C ASP A 32 -7.91 3.86 -7.21
N VAL A 33 -7.03 4.34 -6.33
CA VAL A 33 -7.23 5.59 -5.56
C VAL A 33 -7.29 6.85 -6.45
N GLN A 34 -6.79 6.78 -7.69
CA GLN A 34 -6.82 7.88 -8.66
C GLN A 34 -7.95 7.75 -9.68
N CYS A 35 -8.75 6.68 -9.62
CA CYS A 35 -9.84 6.39 -10.56
C CYS A 35 -9.40 6.41 -12.03
N ASP A 36 -8.18 5.96 -12.33
CA ASP A 36 -7.60 5.95 -13.69
C ASP A 36 -7.53 4.54 -14.29
N GLY A 37 -8.17 3.56 -13.64
CA GLY A 37 -8.18 2.16 -14.03
C GLY A 37 -6.93 1.39 -13.62
N TYR A 38 -6.02 2.00 -12.84
CA TYR A 38 -4.77 1.35 -12.41
C TYR A 38 -4.77 1.08 -10.89
N VAL A 39 -4.77 -0.20 -10.51
CA VAL A 39 -4.69 -0.60 -9.10
C VAL A 39 -3.28 -0.30 -8.56
N ARG A 40 -3.20 0.44 -7.46
CA ARG A 40 -1.97 0.81 -6.76
C ARG A 40 -1.88 0.08 -5.44
N LEU A 41 -0.64 -0.21 -5.02
CA LEU A 41 -0.36 -0.66 -3.66
C LEU A 41 -0.21 0.56 -2.77
N LEU A 42 -1.04 0.61 -1.73
CA LEU A 42 -0.97 1.55 -0.61
C LEU A 42 -0.40 0.77 0.57
N ALA A 43 0.71 1.22 1.15
CA ALA A 43 1.29 0.55 2.31
C ALA A 43 1.85 1.57 3.29
N ALA A 44 1.64 1.34 4.59
CA ALA A 44 2.36 2.10 5.61
C ALA A 44 3.71 1.45 5.88
N ASP A 45 4.78 2.21 5.63
CA ASP A 45 6.13 1.87 6.03
C ASP A 45 6.37 2.34 7.46
N ILE A 46 6.71 1.41 8.35
CA ILE A 46 6.77 1.61 9.79
C ILE A 46 8.23 1.62 10.22
N SER A 47 8.67 2.72 10.84
CA SER A 47 9.99 2.83 11.46
C SER A 47 9.86 2.69 12.97
N LEU A 48 10.57 1.71 13.52
CA LEU A 48 10.69 1.42 14.94
C LEU A 48 12.11 1.68 15.45
N ASP A 49 12.83 2.62 14.84
CA ASP A 49 14.22 2.90 15.19
C ASP A 49 14.35 3.20 16.70
N ASP A 50 15.10 2.37 17.41
CA ASP A 50 15.35 2.50 18.85
C ASP A 50 16.09 3.80 19.21
N ALA A 51 16.75 4.43 18.22
CA ALA A 51 17.39 5.74 18.38
C ALA A 51 16.43 6.92 18.18
N ALA A 52 15.23 6.70 17.63
CA ALA A 52 14.20 7.72 17.50
C ALA A 52 13.37 7.79 18.79
N GLU A 53 13.03 9.01 19.24
CA GLU A 53 12.19 9.21 20.43
C GLU A 53 10.79 8.62 20.28
N GLU A 54 10.24 8.56 19.06
CA GLU A 54 8.88 8.06 18.80
C GLU A 54 8.80 7.20 17.53
N PRO A 55 8.03 6.10 17.55
CA PRO A 55 7.70 5.33 16.35
C PRO A 55 7.03 6.22 15.30
N SER A 56 7.42 6.03 14.03
CA SER A 56 6.87 6.81 12.93
C SER A 56 6.44 5.93 11.76
N ALA A 57 5.51 6.44 10.95
CA ALA A 57 5.07 5.75 9.75
C ALA A 57 4.90 6.70 8.57
N THR A 58 5.17 6.19 7.38
CA THR A 58 5.00 6.90 6.11
C THR A 58 4.10 6.06 5.19
N LEU A 59 3.01 6.65 4.70
CA LEU A 59 2.19 6.06 3.65
C LEU A 59 2.94 6.13 2.32
N LYS A 60 3.20 4.97 1.72
CA LYS A 60 3.82 4.81 0.41
C LYS A 60 2.80 4.32 -0.61
N VAL A 61 2.81 4.94 -1.79
CA VAL A 61 1.94 4.57 -2.92
C VAL A 61 2.81 4.07 -4.07
N PHE A 62 2.60 2.83 -4.50
CA PHE A 62 3.33 2.21 -5.59
C PHE A 62 2.46 2.05 -6.84
N ARG A 63 3.06 2.27 -8.01
CA ARG A 63 2.48 1.99 -9.32
C ARG A 63 3.37 0.99 -10.04
N GLY A 64 2.98 -0.28 -10.04
CA GLY A 64 3.85 -1.38 -10.43
C GLY A 64 5.03 -1.47 -9.46
N LEU A 65 6.26 -1.58 -9.99
CA LEU A 65 7.48 -1.68 -9.18
C LEU A 65 8.02 -0.33 -8.70
N LYS A 66 7.36 0.79 -9.06
CA LYS A 66 7.87 2.14 -8.78
C LYS A 66 7.09 2.81 -7.65
N LEU A 67 7.82 3.33 -6.67
CA LEU A 67 7.28 4.27 -5.68
C LEU A 67 6.87 5.57 -6.37
N LYS A 68 5.66 6.06 -6.07
CA LYS A 68 5.09 7.27 -6.68
C LYS A 68 4.89 8.40 -5.71
N GLN A 69 4.53 8.09 -4.47
CA GLN A 69 4.21 9.08 -3.47
C GLN A 69 4.56 8.56 -2.08
N GLU A 70 5.01 9.48 -1.24
CA GLU A 70 5.23 9.29 0.19
C GLU A 70 4.50 10.38 0.95
N GLN A 71 3.87 10.01 2.06
CA GLN A 71 3.17 10.93 2.93
C GLN A 71 3.37 10.51 4.39
N PRO A 72 3.93 11.36 5.27
CA PRO A 72 4.01 11.08 6.70
C PRO A 72 2.62 10.85 7.30
N LEU A 73 2.50 9.85 8.16
CA LEU A 73 1.28 9.56 8.91
C LEU A 73 1.38 10.16 10.31
N PRO A 74 0.25 10.56 10.93
CA PRO A 74 0.23 11.14 12.28
C PRO A 74 0.47 10.12 13.41
N GLY A 75 0.96 8.91 13.09
CA GLY A 75 1.21 7.82 14.02
C GLY A 75 1.30 6.48 13.29
N ILE A 76 1.48 5.39 14.06
CA ILE A 76 1.54 4.03 13.51
C ILE A 76 0.11 3.53 13.21
N PRO A 77 -0.25 3.26 11.95
CA PRO A 77 -1.56 2.73 11.64
C PRO A 77 -1.69 1.27 12.06
N THR A 78 -2.88 0.89 12.54
CA THR A 78 -3.21 -0.52 12.79
C THR A 78 -3.63 -1.25 11.51
N ALA A 79 -4.36 -0.56 10.63
CA ALA A 79 -4.84 -1.10 9.37
C ALA A 79 -5.08 0.01 8.33
N ILE A 80 -5.06 -0.37 7.05
CA ILE A 80 -5.52 0.44 5.92
C ILE A 80 -6.65 -0.30 5.23
N GLU A 81 -7.79 0.36 5.05
CA GLU A 81 -8.94 -0.20 4.35
C GLU A 81 -9.37 0.71 3.20
N SER A 82 -9.77 0.10 2.08
CA SER A 82 -10.34 0.81 0.93
C SER A 82 -11.83 0.49 0.86
N LEU A 83 -12.68 1.49 1.11
CA LEU A 83 -14.13 1.36 1.13
C LEU A 83 -14.75 2.07 -0.07
N VAL A 84 -15.66 1.39 -0.77
CA VAL A 84 -16.43 2.01 -1.85
C VAL A 84 -17.64 2.71 -1.24
N HIS A 85 -17.64 4.04 -1.24
CA HIS A 85 -18.80 4.80 -0.83
C HIS A 85 -19.79 4.95 -2.00
N ARG A 86 -20.91 4.23 -1.95
CA ARG A 86 -22.05 4.48 -2.84
C ARG A 86 -22.95 5.53 -2.21
N ARG A 87 -23.11 6.68 -2.85
CA ARG A 87 -24.21 7.59 -2.50
C ARG A 87 -25.51 6.91 -2.86
N VAL A 88 -26.35 6.65 -1.86
CA VAL A 88 -27.76 6.31 -2.09
C VAL A 88 -28.45 7.60 -2.47
N GLY A 89 -28.88 7.71 -3.73
CA GLY A 89 -29.68 8.85 -4.16
C GLY A 89 -30.99 8.87 -3.37
N THR A 90 -31.27 9.98 -2.69
CA THR A 90 -32.63 10.34 -2.34
C THR A 90 -33.42 10.41 -3.64
N GLN A 91 -34.37 9.50 -3.82
CA GLN A 91 -35.40 9.67 -4.84
C GLN A 91 -36.18 10.92 -4.45
N ASP A 92 -35.94 12.03 -5.14
CA ASP A 92 -36.89 13.13 -5.17
C ASP A 92 -38.16 12.59 -5.83
N ALA A 93 -39.15 12.29 -5.00
CA ALA A 93 -40.50 12.01 -5.44
C ALA A 93 -41.10 13.31 -5.98
N GLY A 94 -41.20 13.39 -7.32
CA GLY A 94 -42.03 14.35 -8.04
C GLY A 94 -43.34 13.70 -8.46
#